data_AF-A0A556RVA4-F1
#
_entry.id   AF-A0A556RVA4-F1
#
_cell.length_a   1.000
_cell.length_b   1.000
_cell.length_c   1.000
_cell.angle_alpha   90.00
_cell.angle_beta   90.00
_cell.angle_gamma   90.00
#
_symmetry.space_group_name_H-M   'P 1'
#
loop_
_entity.id
_entity.type
_entity.pdbx_description
1 polymer ?
#
loop_
_entity_poly.entity_id
_entity_poly.type
_entity_poly.pdbx_seq_one_letter_code
_entity_poly.pdbx_strand_id
1 'polypeptide(L)'
;MKNINIIGNYSDHNGNLVFAPKNLHNVTVNFVGGNNKLIIADTSKIRNLNFDFPSHNAVIIIGENGNLSGQIRAGYCCNINIGDNVTCTNKIYITSAEKTKIVVGDDCMFATGNQIRSDDAHAIYDVNTGDRVNKSKDIIIGEHVWFAFNSVVLSGSQIGEGSVIGFASVVKGKYPNNCVIVGTPARTTKKDIAWERQNIMLTEPWIRTHASQIKAQKRYWNKTIKNKPIYVGQGVFHNIYKLSPIRDSIDEKKCHHHVELYNIFLKNNKLYLTGIAAIIGIPCPDYTPCIKNFLLFSKENSYYQKQLAKFSDSNISRKLFNGDYISYDKAGMFTFKNEGLLIDDIPDGIYKLGVKSTFNELEYYSDLKIENLKESVYQDSEIILKLYCVKHSIYFEKVSKKLK
;
A
#
# COMPACT_ATOMS: atom_id res chain seq x y z
N MET A 1 -34.97 -6.05 -6.52
CA MET A 1 -33.84 -5.09 -6.57
C MET A 1 -34.32 -3.78 -6.00
N LYS A 2 -33.64 -3.24 -4.99
CA LYS A 2 -34.01 -1.96 -4.35
C LYS A 2 -32.81 -1.03 -4.52
N ASN A 3 -32.99 0.04 -5.29
CA ASN A 3 -31.97 1.07 -5.40
C ASN A 3 -32.06 1.95 -4.15
N ILE A 4 -31.02 1.96 -3.33
CA ILE A 4 -30.99 2.62 -2.03
C ILE A 4 -30.25 3.94 -2.17
N ASN A 5 -30.88 5.05 -1.80
CA ASN A 5 -30.21 6.33 -1.69
C ASN A 5 -29.26 6.30 -0.47
N ILE A 6 -27.99 6.64 -0.68
CA ILE A 6 -26.99 6.68 0.39
C ILE A 6 -27.03 8.05 1.05
N ILE A 7 -27.57 8.10 2.26
CA ILE A 7 -27.66 9.30 3.11
C ILE A 7 -26.82 9.17 4.39
N GLY A 8 -25.92 8.18 4.43
CA GLY A 8 -25.09 7.83 5.57
C GLY A 8 -24.84 6.33 5.65
N ASN A 9 -24.60 5.83 6.86
CA ASN A 9 -24.38 4.41 7.12
C ASN A 9 -25.66 3.58 6.86
N TYR A 10 -25.50 2.35 6.38
CA TYR A 10 -26.58 1.41 6.12
C TYR A 10 -26.14 -0.02 6.44
N SER A 11 -27.10 -0.84 6.87
CA SER A 11 -26.93 -2.30 7.03
C SER A 11 -28.24 -3.04 6.74
N ASP A 12 -28.16 -4.28 6.26
CA ASP A 12 -29.33 -5.16 6.11
C ASP A 12 -29.14 -6.58 6.67
N HIS A 13 -30.21 -7.37 6.64
CA HIS A 13 -30.22 -8.76 7.14
C HIS A 13 -29.36 -9.72 6.31
N ASN A 14 -28.95 -9.35 5.09
CA ASN A 14 -28.07 -10.13 4.24
C ASN A 14 -26.59 -9.81 4.49
N GLY A 15 -26.28 -9.03 5.52
CA GLY A 15 -24.92 -8.66 5.90
C GLY A 15 -24.29 -7.59 5.02
N ASN A 16 -25.07 -6.93 4.15
CA ASN A 16 -24.54 -5.81 3.37
C ASN A 16 -24.35 -4.59 4.26
N LEU A 17 -23.25 -3.86 4.05
CA LEU A 17 -22.88 -2.69 4.84
C LEU A 17 -22.49 -1.52 3.93
N VAL A 18 -22.92 -0.33 4.32
CA VAL A 18 -22.43 0.94 3.78
C VAL A 18 -21.91 1.79 4.93
N PHE A 19 -20.71 2.31 4.79
CA PHE A 19 -20.15 3.37 5.62
C PHE A 19 -19.92 4.58 4.73
N ALA A 20 -20.63 5.67 4.99
CA ALA A 20 -20.62 6.82 4.11
C ALA A 20 -20.96 8.11 4.88
N PRO A 21 -20.43 9.27 4.45
CA PRO A 21 -20.83 10.54 5.02
C PRO A 21 -22.25 10.91 4.60
N LYS A 22 -22.84 11.88 5.30
CA LYS A 22 -24.21 12.35 5.04
C LYS A 22 -24.31 13.34 3.87
N ASN A 23 -23.19 13.92 3.43
CA ASN A 23 -23.13 15.00 2.44
C ASN A 23 -23.02 14.51 0.98
N LEU A 24 -23.58 13.34 0.69
CA LEU A 24 -23.57 12.77 -0.66
C LEU A 24 -24.72 13.30 -1.51
N HIS A 25 -24.50 13.47 -2.81
CA HIS A 25 -25.50 14.04 -3.70
C HIS A 25 -25.88 13.07 -4.83
N ASN A 26 -27.09 12.53 -4.82
CA ASN A 26 -27.57 11.57 -5.81
C ASN A 26 -26.62 10.37 -5.94
N VAL A 27 -26.34 9.74 -4.80
CA VAL A 27 -25.50 8.53 -4.71
C VAL A 27 -26.38 7.37 -4.31
N THR A 28 -26.32 6.29 -5.08
CA THR A 28 -27.19 5.13 -4.87
C THR A 28 -26.39 3.84 -4.82
N VAL A 29 -26.91 2.85 -4.10
CA VAL A 29 -26.37 1.49 -4.07
C VAL A 29 -27.46 0.47 -4.28
N ASN A 30 -27.15 -0.55 -5.07
CA ASN A 30 -28.02 -1.69 -5.32
C ASN A 30 -27.29 -2.98 -4.92
N PHE A 31 -27.82 -3.65 -3.90
CA PHE A 31 -27.37 -4.98 -3.48
C PHE A 31 -28.31 -6.05 -4.04
N VAL A 32 -27.74 -6.99 -4.81
CA VAL A 32 -28.43 -8.22 -5.23
C VAL A 32 -28.06 -9.38 -4.32
N GLY A 33 -26.77 -9.53 -3.99
CA GLY A 33 -26.29 -10.54 -3.03
C GLY A 33 -26.10 -9.99 -1.62
N GLY A 34 -25.36 -10.74 -0.81
CA GLY A 34 -25.11 -10.49 0.62
C GLY A 34 -23.64 -10.32 0.97
N ASN A 35 -23.37 -9.87 2.19
CA ASN A 35 -22.04 -9.64 2.75
C ASN A 35 -21.17 -8.66 1.94
N ASN A 36 -21.79 -7.76 1.17
CA ASN A 36 -21.07 -6.76 0.42
C ASN A 36 -20.77 -5.54 1.30
N LYS A 37 -19.68 -4.83 1.01
CA LYS A 37 -19.27 -3.66 1.77
C LYS A 37 -18.95 -2.49 0.83
N LEU A 38 -19.58 -1.35 1.10
CA LEU A 38 -19.25 -0.08 0.47
C LEU A 38 -18.74 0.88 1.55
N ILE A 39 -17.54 1.42 1.35
CA ILE A 39 -16.94 2.39 2.27
C ILE A 39 -16.54 3.63 1.50
N ILE A 40 -17.00 4.78 1.96
CA ILE A 40 -16.67 6.09 1.42
C ILE A 40 -16.13 6.93 2.58
N ALA A 41 -14.92 7.46 2.45
CA ALA A 41 -14.32 8.29 3.48
C ALA A 41 -15.12 9.61 3.70
N ASP A 42 -15.11 10.12 4.93
CA ASP A 42 -16.02 11.20 5.35
C ASP A 42 -15.76 12.54 4.64
N THR A 43 -14.53 12.75 4.17
CA THR A 43 -14.12 13.98 3.46
C THR A 43 -14.48 13.96 1.98
N SER A 44 -14.93 12.82 1.44
CA SER A 44 -15.23 12.66 0.03
C SER A 44 -16.55 13.28 -0.38
N LYS A 45 -16.52 13.95 -1.54
CA LYS A 45 -17.67 14.66 -2.14
C LYS A 45 -18.13 13.90 -3.37
N ILE A 46 -18.84 12.79 -3.15
CA ILE A 46 -19.33 11.94 -4.22
C ILE A 46 -20.68 12.44 -4.73
N ARG A 47 -20.84 12.48 -6.05
CA ARG A 47 -22.06 12.98 -6.71
C ARG A 47 -22.45 12.12 -7.90
N ASN A 48 -23.75 11.90 -8.12
CA ASN A 48 -24.26 11.20 -9.30
C ASN A 48 -23.54 9.86 -9.57
N LEU A 49 -23.36 9.04 -8.52
CA LEU A 49 -22.62 7.79 -8.57
C LEU A 49 -23.51 6.63 -8.13
N ASN A 50 -23.63 5.61 -8.98
CA ASN A 50 -24.33 4.38 -8.65
C ASN A 50 -23.34 3.25 -8.35
N PHE A 51 -23.58 2.50 -7.27
CA PHE A 51 -22.85 1.29 -6.92
C PHE A 51 -23.71 0.06 -7.13
N ASP A 52 -23.23 -0.89 -7.92
CA ASP A 52 -23.92 -2.15 -8.17
C ASP A 52 -23.13 -3.34 -7.60
N PHE A 53 -23.78 -4.09 -6.73
CA PHE A 53 -23.28 -5.35 -6.17
C PHE A 53 -24.17 -6.50 -6.65
N PRO A 54 -23.93 -7.03 -7.88
CA PRO A 54 -24.74 -8.11 -8.44
C PRO A 54 -24.55 -9.47 -7.75
N SER A 55 -23.63 -9.60 -6.79
CA SER A 55 -23.29 -10.88 -6.15
C SER A 55 -22.89 -10.68 -4.68
N HIS A 56 -22.09 -11.59 -4.11
CA HIS A 56 -21.74 -11.65 -2.70
C HIS A 56 -20.28 -11.27 -2.43
N ASN A 57 -20.01 -10.88 -1.18
CA ASN A 57 -18.67 -10.69 -0.61
C ASN A 57 -17.80 -9.67 -1.36
N ALA A 58 -18.39 -8.76 -2.15
CA ALA A 58 -17.63 -7.73 -2.82
C ALA A 58 -17.38 -6.53 -1.90
N VAL A 59 -16.26 -5.85 -2.13
CA VAL A 59 -15.85 -4.69 -1.34
C VAL A 59 -15.47 -3.56 -2.29
N ILE A 60 -16.10 -2.40 -2.08
CA ILE A 60 -15.73 -1.15 -2.75
C ILE A 60 -15.31 -0.14 -1.69
N ILE A 61 -14.14 0.47 -1.88
CA ILE A 61 -13.65 1.52 -1.00
C ILE A 61 -13.23 2.76 -1.79
N ILE A 62 -13.61 3.92 -1.29
CA ILE A 62 -13.23 5.23 -1.82
C ILE A 62 -12.55 6.05 -0.71
N GLY A 63 -11.34 6.52 -1.03
CA GLY A 63 -10.50 7.33 -0.15
C GLY A 63 -11.01 8.71 0.12
N GLU A 64 -10.20 9.47 0.84
CA GLU A 64 -10.46 10.84 1.27
C GLU A 64 -10.44 11.82 0.09
N ASN A 65 -11.20 12.91 0.22
CA ASN A 65 -11.22 14.01 -0.75
C ASN A 65 -11.53 13.59 -2.21
N GLY A 66 -12.18 12.45 -2.40
CA GLY A 66 -12.62 11.97 -3.70
C GLY A 66 -13.74 12.86 -4.26
N ASN A 67 -13.70 13.11 -5.58
CA ASN A 67 -14.76 13.79 -6.32
C ASN A 67 -15.12 12.95 -7.54
N LEU A 68 -16.05 12.02 -7.35
CA LEU A 68 -16.37 10.98 -8.33
C LEU A 68 -17.85 11.02 -8.74
N SER A 69 -18.11 10.58 -9.96
CA SER A 69 -19.44 10.41 -10.56
C SER A 69 -19.42 9.28 -11.58
N GLY A 70 -20.57 8.65 -11.85
CA GLY A 70 -20.69 7.57 -12.83
C GLY A 70 -21.28 6.27 -12.28
N GLN A 71 -20.64 5.13 -12.55
CA GLN A 71 -21.09 3.81 -12.08
C GLN A 71 -19.91 2.91 -11.70
N ILE A 72 -20.02 2.22 -10.56
CA ILE A 72 -19.04 1.23 -10.12
C ILE A 72 -19.77 -0.07 -9.82
N ARG A 73 -19.38 -1.16 -10.48
CA ARG A 73 -19.94 -2.50 -10.31
C ARG A 73 -18.89 -3.47 -9.78
N ALA A 74 -19.19 -4.19 -8.71
CA ALA A 74 -18.32 -5.21 -8.12
C ALA A 74 -19.02 -6.57 -8.03
N GLY A 75 -18.53 -7.54 -8.80
CA GLY A 75 -19.02 -8.92 -8.82
C GLY A 75 -18.58 -9.76 -7.62
N TYR A 76 -18.72 -11.09 -7.74
CA TYR A 76 -18.44 -12.04 -6.67
C TYR A 76 -17.01 -11.93 -6.14
N CYS A 77 -16.86 -11.71 -4.83
CA CYS A 77 -15.59 -11.54 -4.12
C CYS A 77 -14.64 -10.52 -4.75
N CYS A 78 -15.16 -9.52 -5.47
CA CYS A 78 -14.33 -8.49 -6.08
C CYS A 78 -13.91 -7.42 -5.07
N ASN A 79 -12.70 -6.87 -5.26
CA ASN A 79 -12.21 -5.74 -4.48
C ASN A 79 -11.93 -4.55 -5.40
N ILE A 80 -12.61 -3.43 -5.18
CA ILE A 80 -12.33 -2.17 -5.89
C ILE A 80 -11.87 -1.15 -4.86
N ASN A 81 -10.65 -0.64 -5.02
CA ASN A 81 -10.08 0.35 -4.14
C ASN A 81 -9.66 1.58 -4.92
N ILE A 82 -10.21 2.73 -4.53
CA ILE A 82 -9.91 4.03 -5.11
C ILE A 82 -9.26 4.86 -4.01
N GLY A 83 -8.03 5.31 -4.28
CA GLY A 83 -7.21 6.08 -3.35
C GLY A 83 -7.74 7.48 -3.02
N ASP A 84 -6.93 8.22 -2.26
CA ASP A 84 -7.25 9.57 -1.84
C ASP A 84 -7.08 10.57 -2.99
N ASN A 85 -7.83 11.67 -2.94
CA ASN A 85 -7.74 12.78 -3.90
C ASN A 85 -8.00 12.35 -5.36
N VAL A 86 -8.70 11.23 -5.58
CA VAL A 86 -9.08 10.80 -6.93
C VAL A 86 -10.29 11.61 -7.40
N THR A 87 -10.16 12.23 -8.56
CA THR A 87 -11.19 13.14 -9.10
C THR A 87 -11.58 12.74 -10.50
N CYS A 88 -12.85 12.92 -10.87
CA CYS A 88 -13.30 12.89 -12.26
C CYS A 88 -14.01 14.19 -12.66
N THR A 89 -13.80 14.64 -13.89
CA THR A 89 -14.56 15.76 -14.46
C THR A 89 -16.04 15.38 -14.60
N ASN A 90 -16.31 14.18 -15.11
CA ASN A 90 -17.66 13.64 -15.32
C ASN A 90 -17.65 12.10 -15.23
N LYS A 91 -18.77 11.46 -15.56
CA LYS A 91 -19.02 10.03 -15.34
C LYS A 91 -17.86 9.14 -15.77
N ILE A 92 -17.43 8.27 -14.86
CA ILE A 92 -16.53 7.13 -15.09
C ILE A 92 -17.24 5.81 -14.85
N TYR A 93 -16.71 4.73 -15.40
CA TYR A 93 -17.28 3.39 -15.28
C TYR A 93 -16.21 2.40 -14.82
N ILE A 94 -16.44 1.74 -13.70
CA ILE A 94 -15.53 0.71 -13.18
C ILE A 94 -16.31 -0.58 -13.02
N THR A 95 -15.83 -1.67 -13.62
CA THR A 95 -16.45 -2.99 -13.50
C THR A 95 -15.39 -4.02 -13.13
N SER A 96 -15.66 -4.72 -12.02
CA SER A 96 -14.86 -5.84 -11.54
C SER A 96 -15.71 -7.10 -11.47
N ALA A 97 -15.18 -8.25 -11.88
CA ALA A 97 -15.85 -9.54 -11.83
C ALA A 97 -14.86 -10.70 -11.61
N GLU A 98 -15.37 -11.84 -11.15
CA GLU A 98 -14.62 -13.10 -10.99
C GLU A 98 -13.48 -13.04 -9.97
N LYS A 99 -13.75 -12.52 -8.77
CA LYS A 99 -12.79 -12.44 -7.66
C LYS A 99 -11.54 -11.59 -7.96
N THR A 100 -11.62 -10.68 -8.92
CA THR A 100 -10.52 -9.79 -9.27
C THR A 100 -10.47 -8.56 -8.38
N LYS A 101 -9.32 -7.90 -8.46
CA LYS A 101 -9.03 -6.63 -7.82
C LYS A 101 -8.80 -5.51 -8.84
N ILE A 102 -9.37 -4.34 -8.57
CA ILE A 102 -9.07 -3.10 -9.28
C ILE A 102 -8.56 -2.10 -8.26
N VAL A 103 -7.36 -1.55 -8.48
CA VAL A 103 -6.83 -0.45 -7.67
C VAL A 103 -6.50 0.75 -8.52
N VAL A 104 -7.02 1.89 -8.06
CA VAL A 104 -6.70 3.22 -8.55
C VAL A 104 -5.94 3.96 -7.45
N GLY A 105 -4.68 4.29 -7.72
CA GLY A 105 -3.83 4.96 -6.74
C GLY A 105 -4.25 6.39 -6.41
N ASP A 106 -3.63 6.94 -5.37
CA ASP A 106 -3.89 8.30 -4.89
C ASP A 106 -3.64 9.35 -5.97
N ASP A 107 -4.34 10.48 -5.89
CA ASP A 107 -4.17 11.65 -6.75
C ASP A 107 -4.35 11.39 -8.26
N CYS A 108 -5.07 10.34 -8.65
CA CYS A 108 -5.44 10.13 -10.04
C CYS A 108 -6.47 11.17 -10.52
N MET A 109 -6.43 11.50 -11.81
CA MET A 109 -7.35 12.44 -12.43
C MET A 109 -8.00 11.80 -13.66
N PHE A 110 -9.33 11.70 -13.65
CA PHE A 110 -10.11 11.23 -14.77
C PHE A 110 -10.79 12.39 -15.46
N ALA A 111 -10.78 12.38 -16.80
CA ALA A 111 -11.62 13.26 -17.59
C ALA A 111 -13.07 12.72 -17.57
N THR A 112 -13.67 12.56 -18.75
CA THR A 112 -15.05 12.13 -18.92
C THR A 112 -15.10 10.80 -19.67
N GLY A 113 -15.98 9.90 -19.26
CA GLY A 113 -16.29 8.66 -19.99
C GLY A 113 -15.26 7.55 -19.85
N ASN A 114 -14.30 7.68 -18.93
CA ASN A 114 -13.26 6.68 -18.75
C ASN A 114 -13.81 5.36 -18.21
N GLN A 115 -13.23 4.25 -18.66
CA GLN A 115 -13.64 2.91 -18.22
C GLN A 115 -12.46 2.10 -17.69
N ILE A 116 -12.68 1.35 -16.62
CA ILE A 116 -11.75 0.35 -16.09
C ILE A 116 -12.51 -0.97 -15.96
N ARG A 117 -12.04 -2.02 -16.65
CA ARG A 117 -12.77 -3.29 -16.76
C ARG A 117 -11.85 -4.47 -16.55
N SER A 118 -12.01 -5.19 -15.43
CA SER A 118 -11.21 -6.39 -15.16
C SER A 118 -11.71 -7.63 -15.92
N ASP A 119 -12.88 -7.54 -16.55
CA ASP A 119 -13.58 -8.64 -17.21
C ASP A 119 -14.15 -8.24 -18.57
N ASP A 120 -14.49 -9.27 -19.35
CA ASP A 120 -15.14 -9.15 -20.67
C ASP A 120 -16.66 -9.45 -20.61
N ALA A 121 -17.23 -9.61 -19.40
CA ALA A 121 -18.60 -10.06 -19.10
C ALA A 121 -19.00 -11.47 -19.60
N HIS A 122 -18.46 -11.94 -20.71
CA HIS A 122 -18.79 -13.22 -21.32
C HIS A 122 -17.54 -14.09 -21.53
N ALA A 123 -17.70 -15.40 -21.36
CA ALA A 123 -16.62 -16.36 -21.55
C ALA A 123 -16.32 -16.59 -23.04
N ILE A 124 -15.04 -16.68 -23.37
CA ILE A 124 -14.51 -17.07 -24.68
C ILE A 124 -13.78 -18.39 -24.48
N TYR A 125 -14.03 -19.36 -25.36
CA TYR A 125 -13.48 -20.71 -25.26
C TYR A 125 -12.55 -21.02 -26.44
N ASP A 126 -11.48 -21.76 -26.16
CA ASP A 126 -10.67 -22.41 -27.20
C ASP A 126 -11.48 -23.57 -27.79
N VAL A 127 -11.62 -23.61 -29.11
CA VAL A 127 -12.47 -24.60 -29.78
C VAL A 127 -11.85 -26.00 -29.84
N ASN A 128 -10.53 -26.11 -29.64
CA ASN A 128 -9.82 -27.39 -29.68
C ASN A 128 -9.79 -28.05 -28.29
N THR A 129 -9.59 -27.26 -27.23
CA THR A 129 -9.51 -27.80 -25.86
C THR A 129 -10.81 -27.66 -25.07
N GLY A 130 -11.71 -26.76 -25.48
CA GLY A 130 -12.91 -26.39 -24.71
C GLY A 130 -12.61 -25.49 -23.51
N ASP A 131 -11.35 -25.10 -23.28
CA ASP A 131 -10.97 -24.28 -22.13
C ASP A 131 -11.37 -22.82 -22.32
N ARG A 132 -11.75 -22.16 -21.22
CA ARG A 132 -11.94 -20.71 -21.24
C ARG A 132 -10.60 -19.97 -21.34
N VAL A 133 -10.48 -19.05 -22.29
CA VAL A 133 -9.24 -18.31 -22.60
C VAL A 133 -9.19 -16.87 -22.08
N ASN A 134 -10.31 -16.29 -21.68
CA ASN A 134 -10.42 -14.89 -21.25
C ASN A 134 -10.78 -14.75 -19.76
N LYS A 135 -10.05 -15.46 -18.89
CA LYS A 135 -10.21 -15.30 -17.44
C LYS A 135 -9.90 -13.86 -17.01
N SER A 136 -10.71 -13.34 -16.11
CA SER A 136 -10.53 -11.99 -15.56
C SER A 136 -9.20 -11.88 -14.80
N LYS A 137 -8.61 -10.69 -14.80
CA LYS A 137 -7.31 -10.39 -14.18
C LYS A 137 -7.35 -9.02 -13.53
N ASP A 138 -6.57 -8.89 -12.47
CA ASP A 138 -6.46 -7.65 -11.71
C ASP A 138 -5.96 -6.48 -12.54
N ILE A 139 -6.35 -5.27 -12.14
CA ILE A 139 -5.88 -4.01 -12.72
C ILE A 139 -5.25 -3.17 -11.62
N ILE A 140 -4.04 -2.69 -11.87
CA ILE A 140 -3.28 -1.85 -10.94
C ILE A 140 -2.91 -0.54 -11.63
N ILE A 141 -3.40 0.57 -11.10
CA ILE A 141 -3.09 1.93 -11.55
C ILE A 141 -2.36 2.63 -10.41
N GLY A 142 -1.14 3.09 -10.67
CA GLY A 142 -0.32 3.82 -9.70
C GLY A 142 -0.88 5.18 -9.33
N GLU A 143 -0.20 5.87 -8.41
CA GLU A 143 -0.54 7.24 -8.02
C GLU A 143 -0.45 8.21 -9.20
N HIS A 144 -1.23 9.28 -9.15
CA HIS A 144 -1.08 10.42 -10.04
C HIS A 144 -1.04 10.00 -11.50
N VAL A 145 -1.97 9.14 -11.90
CA VAL A 145 -2.21 8.81 -13.31
C VAL A 145 -3.33 9.70 -13.84
N TRP A 146 -3.09 10.33 -14.99
CA TRP A 146 -4.10 11.13 -15.68
C TRP A 146 -4.73 10.34 -16.82
N PHE A 147 -6.06 10.24 -16.81
CA PHE A 147 -6.87 9.67 -17.86
C PHE A 147 -7.51 10.80 -18.66
N ALA A 148 -7.09 10.98 -19.90
CA ALA A 148 -7.77 11.84 -20.85
C ALA A 148 -9.12 11.22 -21.29
N PHE A 149 -9.94 12.00 -21.99
CA PHE A 149 -11.33 11.68 -22.31
C PHE A 149 -11.50 10.29 -22.95
N ASN A 150 -12.49 9.53 -22.44
CA ASN A 150 -13.00 8.27 -23.00
C ASN A 150 -11.94 7.16 -23.20
N SER A 151 -10.86 7.16 -22.43
CA SER A 151 -9.90 6.05 -22.43
C SER A 151 -10.40 4.84 -21.64
N VAL A 152 -9.94 3.65 -22.04
CA VAL A 152 -10.35 2.36 -21.48
C VAL A 152 -9.12 1.59 -21.00
N VAL A 153 -9.16 1.07 -19.78
CA VAL A 153 -8.15 0.15 -19.23
C VAL A 153 -8.77 -1.24 -19.07
N LEU A 154 -8.13 -2.22 -19.70
CA LEU A 154 -8.61 -3.60 -19.76
C LEU A 154 -7.89 -4.52 -18.78
N SER A 155 -8.53 -5.66 -18.55
CA SER A 155 -8.09 -6.77 -17.71
C SER A 155 -6.58 -7.07 -17.77
N GLY A 156 -5.94 -7.18 -16.60
CA GLY A 156 -4.52 -7.52 -16.47
C GLY A 156 -3.55 -6.34 -16.66
N SER A 157 -4.05 -5.11 -16.81
CA SER A 157 -3.21 -3.94 -17.03
C SER A 157 -2.56 -3.42 -15.75
N GLN A 158 -1.33 -2.95 -15.88
CA GLN A 158 -0.53 -2.38 -14.79
C GLN A 158 0.06 -1.06 -15.29
N ILE A 159 -0.31 0.06 -14.68
CA ILE A 159 0.08 1.41 -15.12
C ILE A 159 0.89 2.08 -14.01
N GLY A 160 2.15 2.39 -14.29
CA GLY A 160 3.03 3.09 -13.35
C GLY A 160 2.58 4.53 -13.07
N GLU A 161 2.93 5.01 -11.89
CA GLU A 161 2.56 6.33 -11.38
C GLU A 161 3.06 7.49 -12.27
N GLY A 162 2.40 8.64 -12.19
CA GLY A 162 2.77 9.84 -12.97
C GLY A 162 2.52 9.74 -14.47
N SER A 163 1.93 8.64 -14.96
CA SER A 163 1.68 8.40 -16.38
C SER A 163 0.40 9.10 -16.87
N VAL A 164 0.31 9.30 -18.18
CA VAL A 164 -0.85 9.89 -18.85
C VAL A 164 -1.41 8.89 -19.86
N ILE A 165 -2.69 8.55 -19.73
CA ILE A 165 -3.43 7.79 -20.72
C ILE A 165 -4.17 8.78 -21.63
N GLY A 166 -3.82 8.79 -22.90
CA GLY A 166 -4.39 9.75 -23.85
C GLY A 166 -5.82 9.44 -24.27
N PHE A 167 -6.35 10.38 -25.05
CA PHE A 167 -7.73 10.40 -25.51
C PHE A 167 -8.11 9.10 -26.22
N ALA A 168 -9.28 8.54 -25.89
CA ALA A 168 -9.87 7.36 -26.52
C ALA A 168 -8.93 6.14 -26.66
N SER A 169 -7.94 6.01 -25.77
CA SER A 169 -6.94 4.94 -25.87
C SER A 169 -7.44 3.64 -25.22
N VAL A 170 -7.15 2.50 -25.85
CA VAL A 170 -7.48 1.16 -25.32
C VAL A 170 -6.21 0.52 -24.77
N VAL A 171 -6.10 0.54 -23.44
CA VAL A 171 -4.90 0.15 -22.71
C VAL A 171 -5.00 -1.31 -22.26
N LYS A 172 -4.03 -2.12 -22.68
CA LYS A 172 -3.86 -3.50 -22.26
C LYS A 172 -2.37 -3.84 -22.12
N GLY A 173 -1.92 -4.15 -20.91
CA GLY A 173 -0.54 -4.55 -20.64
C GLY A 173 0.12 -3.78 -19.49
N LYS A 174 1.45 -3.90 -19.39
CA LYS A 174 2.24 -3.25 -18.33
C LYS A 174 2.98 -2.03 -18.88
N TYR A 175 2.82 -0.89 -18.22
CA TYR A 175 3.42 0.39 -18.60
C TYR A 175 4.22 0.97 -17.42
N PRO A 176 5.44 1.48 -17.65
CA PRO A 176 6.27 2.05 -16.59
C PRO A 176 5.73 3.40 -16.10
N ASN A 177 6.35 3.97 -15.07
CA ASN A 177 6.00 5.30 -14.56
C ASN A 177 6.34 6.43 -15.54
N ASN A 178 5.71 7.59 -15.36
CA ASN A 178 6.05 8.85 -16.02
C ASN A 178 6.11 8.76 -17.56
N CYS A 179 5.13 8.09 -18.17
CA CYS A 179 5.05 7.95 -19.62
C CYS A 179 3.68 8.33 -20.19
N VAL A 180 3.62 8.60 -21.49
CA VAL A 180 2.38 8.86 -22.23
C VAL A 180 1.98 7.58 -22.98
N ILE A 181 0.76 7.10 -22.74
CA ILE A 181 0.19 5.85 -23.25
C ILE A 181 -0.99 6.19 -24.16
N VAL A 182 -0.88 5.94 -25.47
CA VAL A 182 -1.93 6.34 -26.45
C VAL A 182 -2.18 5.30 -27.53
N GLY A 183 -3.39 5.34 -28.11
CA GLY A 183 -3.79 4.57 -29.27
C GLY A 183 -4.63 3.33 -28.97
N THR A 184 -4.98 2.60 -30.02
CA THR A 184 -5.79 1.37 -29.97
C THR A 184 -5.18 0.35 -30.93
N PRO A 185 -4.38 -0.62 -30.44
CA PRO A 185 -4.02 -0.83 -29.03
C PRO A 185 -3.00 0.20 -28.52
N ALA A 186 -3.09 0.58 -27.25
CA ALA A 186 -2.26 1.65 -26.70
C ALA A 186 -0.77 1.29 -26.61
N ARG A 187 0.11 2.27 -26.84
CA ARG A 187 1.57 2.16 -26.77
C ARG A 187 2.17 3.37 -26.07
N THR A 188 3.35 3.19 -25.49
CA THR A 188 4.14 4.29 -24.93
C THR A 188 4.70 5.16 -26.04
N THR A 189 4.34 6.44 -26.10
CA THR A 189 4.83 7.39 -27.12
C THR A 189 5.80 8.43 -26.57
N LYS A 190 5.77 8.69 -25.26
CA LYS A 190 6.71 9.59 -24.58
C LYS A 190 7.07 9.03 -23.21
N LYS A 191 8.30 9.28 -22.78
CA LYS A 191 8.86 8.92 -21.46
C LYS A 191 9.41 10.17 -20.79
N ASP A 192 9.73 10.04 -19.51
CA ASP A 192 10.32 11.09 -18.67
C ASP A 192 9.42 12.34 -18.63
N ILE A 193 8.10 12.13 -18.57
CA ILE A 193 7.12 13.22 -18.46
C ILE A 193 6.69 13.44 -17.02
N ALA A 194 6.13 14.61 -16.74
CA ALA A 194 5.32 14.87 -15.56
C ALA A 194 4.10 15.69 -15.98
N TRP A 195 2.97 15.50 -15.30
CA TRP A 195 1.77 16.28 -15.52
C TRP A 195 1.35 16.96 -14.21
N GLU A 196 0.55 18.02 -14.30
CA GLU A 196 0.08 18.77 -13.13
C GLU A 196 -1.38 19.18 -13.30
N ARG A 197 -2.11 19.29 -12.19
CA ARG A 197 -3.57 19.55 -12.18
C ARG A 197 -3.95 20.98 -12.57
N GLN A 198 -3.05 21.95 -12.40
CA GLN A 198 -3.37 23.37 -12.59
C GLN A 198 -3.88 23.62 -14.00
N ASN A 199 -5.14 24.03 -14.12
CA ASN A 199 -5.72 24.34 -15.41
C ASN A 199 -5.04 25.57 -16.02
N ILE A 200 -4.54 25.43 -17.24
CA ILE A 200 -3.85 26.50 -17.98
C ILE A 200 -4.75 27.71 -18.25
N MET A 201 -6.07 27.51 -18.30
CA MET A 201 -7.07 28.55 -18.57
C MET A 201 -7.57 29.26 -17.31
N LEU A 202 -7.25 28.77 -16.11
CA LEU A 202 -7.84 29.28 -14.85
C LEU A 202 -6.84 29.94 -13.90
N THR A 203 -5.55 29.76 -14.11
CA THR A 203 -4.53 30.36 -13.23
C THR A 203 -3.34 30.89 -14.02
N GLU A 204 -2.91 32.09 -13.67
CA GLU A 204 -1.70 32.71 -14.22
C GLU A 204 -0.43 31.91 -13.88
N PRO A 205 0.59 31.92 -14.78
CA PRO A 205 0.52 32.47 -16.12
C PRO A 205 -0.32 31.57 -17.04
N TRP A 206 -1.12 32.19 -17.92
CA TRP A 206 -2.01 31.52 -18.87
C TRP A 206 -1.26 30.65 -19.90
N ILE A 207 0.00 31.00 -20.15
CA ILE A 207 0.93 30.25 -20.99
C ILE A 207 2.11 29.82 -20.11
N ARG A 208 2.38 28.51 -20.08
CA ARG A 208 3.46 27.94 -19.27
C ARG A 208 4.43 27.20 -20.19
N THR A 209 5.66 27.67 -20.21
CA THR A 209 6.74 27.11 -21.01
C THR A 209 7.78 26.42 -20.14
N HIS A 210 7.78 26.67 -18.82
CA HIS A 210 8.75 26.10 -17.89
C HIS A 210 8.13 25.70 -16.53
N ALA A 211 8.68 24.65 -15.92
CA ALA A 211 8.20 24.09 -14.65
C ALA A 211 8.30 25.06 -13.46
N SER A 212 9.19 26.06 -13.54
CA SER A 212 9.32 27.11 -12.50
C SER A 212 8.12 28.03 -12.40
N GLN A 213 7.24 28.04 -13.41
CA GLN A 213 6.05 28.88 -13.44
C GLN A 213 4.85 28.25 -12.74
N ILE A 214 4.97 27.00 -12.27
CA ILE A 214 3.90 26.26 -11.63
C ILE A 214 4.34 25.71 -10.28
N LYS A 215 3.36 25.44 -9.43
CA LYS A 215 3.60 24.71 -8.18
C LYS A 215 3.65 23.21 -8.48
N ALA A 216 4.82 22.73 -8.87
CA ALA A 216 5.05 21.32 -9.20
C ALA A 216 4.99 20.42 -7.95
N GLN A 217 4.25 19.31 -8.04
CA GLN A 217 4.34 18.19 -7.12
C GLN A 217 5.62 17.39 -7.41
N LYS A 218 6.77 17.90 -6.98
CA LYS A 218 8.10 17.32 -7.28
C LYS A 218 8.23 15.81 -7.05
N ARG A 219 7.44 15.22 -6.13
CA ARG A 219 7.40 13.77 -5.88
C ARG A 219 7.01 12.94 -7.12
N TYR A 220 6.26 13.50 -8.05
CA TYR A 220 5.84 12.83 -9.29
C TYR A 220 6.71 13.19 -10.49
N TRP A 221 7.74 14.02 -10.31
CA TRP A 221 8.67 14.43 -11.37
C TRP A 221 9.87 13.48 -11.40
N ASN A 222 9.65 12.28 -11.92
CA ASN A 222 10.67 11.23 -11.97
C ASN A 222 11.00 10.83 -13.41
N LYS A 223 12.21 10.34 -13.61
CA LYS A 223 12.55 9.61 -14.83
C LYS A 223 11.74 8.33 -14.92
N THR A 224 11.42 7.90 -16.14
CA THR A 224 10.79 6.61 -16.41
C THR A 224 11.76 5.49 -16.06
N ILE A 225 11.34 4.60 -15.16
CA ILE A 225 12.10 3.42 -14.75
C ILE A 225 11.37 2.19 -15.29
N LYS A 226 12.07 1.39 -16.09
CA LYS A 226 11.52 0.12 -16.60
C LYS A 226 11.34 -0.86 -15.45
N ASN A 227 10.21 -1.56 -15.40
CA ASN A 227 9.86 -2.55 -14.38
C ASN A 227 9.87 -2.01 -12.94
N LYS A 228 9.64 -0.70 -12.76
CA LYS A 228 9.44 -0.13 -11.43
C LYS A 228 8.20 -0.76 -10.78
N PRO A 229 8.25 -1.17 -9.50
CA PRO A 229 7.06 -1.54 -8.75
C PRO A 229 6.05 -0.38 -8.75
N ILE A 230 4.76 -0.70 -8.91
CA ILE A 230 3.71 0.32 -9.01
C ILE A 230 3.30 0.76 -7.62
N TYR A 231 3.57 2.01 -7.29
CA TYR A 231 3.13 2.57 -6.03
C TYR A 231 1.73 3.17 -6.17
N VAL A 232 0.80 2.77 -5.30
CA VAL A 232 -0.62 3.17 -5.36
C VAL A 232 -1.03 4.17 -4.27
N GLY A 233 -0.11 4.52 -3.37
CA GLY A 233 -0.35 5.51 -2.33
C GLY A 233 -0.96 4.99 -1.04
N GLN A 234 -0.93 5.85 -0.02
CA GLN A 234 -1.34 5.50 1.34
C GLN A 234 -2.86 5.52 1.53
N GLY A 235 -3.58 6.34 0.76
CA GLY A 235 -5.04 6.43 0.82
C GLY A 235 -5.71 5.11 0.51
N VAL A 236 -5.24 4.44 -0.55
CA VAL A 236 -5.63 3.06 -0.88
C VAL A 236 -5.49 2.13 0.32
N PHE A 237 -4.45 2.29 1.13
CA PHE A 237 -4.24 1.46 2.31
C PHE A 237 -5.14 1.90 3.47
N HIS A 238 -5.19 3.19 3.86
CA HIS A 238 -6.03 3.77 4.93
C HIS A 238 -7.48 3.27 4.90
N ASN A 239 -7.97 3.09 3.69
CA ASN A 239 -9.27 2.56 3.34
C ASN A 239 -9.49 1.06 3.66
N ILE A 240 -8.48 0.23 3.39
CA ILE A 240 -8.50 -1.21 3.70
C ILE A 240 -8.55 -1.44 5.21
N TYR A 241 -7.92 -0.57 6.01
CA TYR A 241 -7.90 -0.67 7.48
C TYR A 241 -9.28 -0.49 8.15
N LYS A 242 -10.27 0.12 7.47
CA LYS A 242 -11.64 0.22 7.99
C LYS A 242 -12.44 -1.09 7.89
N LEU A 243 -11.87 -2.10 7.24
CA LEU A 243 -12.42 -3.44 7.14
C LEU A 243 -11.63 -4.32 8.11
N SER A 244 -12.19 -4.64 9.28
CA SER A 244 -11.65 -5.75 10.09
C SER A 244 -11.38 -6.97 9.18
N PRO A 245 -10.30 -7.74 9.45
CA PRO A 245 -9.64 -8.55 8.44
C PRO A 245 -10.63 -9.47 7.73
N ILE A 246 -10.59 -9.41 6.39
CA ILE A 246 -10.91 -10.58 5.57
C ILE A 246 -9.98 -11.69 6.07
N ARG A 247 -10.54 -12.64 6.82
CA ARG A 247 -9.86 -13.87 7.27
C ARG A 247 -9.75 -14.85 6.11
N ASP A 248 -9.13 -14.42 5.01
CA ASP A 248 -8.70 -15.38 3.99
C ASP A 248 -7.41 -16.05 4.48
N SER A 249 -7.27 -17.34 4.21
CA SER A 249 -6.14 -18.17 4.61
C SER A 249 -4.81 -17.54 4.17
N ILE A 250 -3.95 -17.21 5.14
CA ILE A 250 -2.59 -16.72 4.88
C ILE A 250 -1.82 -17.79 4.09
N ASP A 251 -1.35 -17.46 2.89
CA ASP A 251 -0.40 -18.30 2.15
C ASP A 251 1.00 -18.06 2.72
N GLU A 252 1.38 -18.86 3.72
CA GLU A 252 2.67 -18.75 4.42
C GLU A 252 3.88 -18.79 3.47
N LYS A 253 3.75 -19.40 2.28
CA LYS A 253 4.85 -19.50 1.29
C LYS A 253 5.22 -18.15 0.66
N LYS A 254 4.34 -17.15 0.71
CA LYS A 254 4.60 -15.80 0.19
C LYS A 254 5.11 -14.83 1.26
N CYS A 255 5.21 -15.27 2.51
CA CYS A 255 5.53 -14.43 3.64
C CYS A 255 7.04 -14.31 3.84
N HIS A 256 7.54 -13.08 3.97
CA HIS A 256 8.96 -12.81 4.19
C HIS A 256 9.20 -11.78 5.29
N HIS A 257 10.08 -12.12 6.23
CA HIS A 257 10.50 -11.20 7.30
C HIS A 257 11.64 -10.30 6.83
N HIS A 258 11.30 -9.06 6.51
CA HIS A 258 12.26 -8.08 6.04
C HIS A 258 12.77 -7.24 7.21
N VAL A 259 14.07 -7.34 7.48
CA VAL A 259 14.74 -6.56 8.51
C VAL A 259 15.92 -5.85 7.89
N GLU A 260 15.99 -4.54 8.10
CA GLU A 260 17.08 -3.69 7.65
C GLU A 260 17.49 -2.77 8.79
N LEU A 261 18.76 -2.82 9.17
CA LEU A 261 19.28 -2.00 10.26
C LEU A 261 19.96 -0.76 9.69
N TYR A 262 19.57 0.42 10.17
CA TYR A 262 20.20 1.68 9.78
C TYR A 262 21.32 2.06 10.73
N ASN A 263 21.08 1.91 12.04
CA ASN A 263 22.05 2.25 13.06
C ASN A 263 21.85 1.39 14.30
N ILE A 264 22.95 1.13 15.01
CA ILE A 264 22.96 0.52 16.34
C ILE A 264 24.21 0.96 17.09
N PHE A 265 24.07 1.37 18.36
CA PHE A 265 25.19 1.84 19.17
C PHE A 265 24.89 1.76 20.67
N LEU A 266 25.95 1.83 21.49
CA LEU A 266 25.87 1.87 22.95
C LEU A 266 26.09 3.30 23.47
N LYS A 267 25.30 3.72 24.46
CA LYS A 267 25.51 4.97 25.20
C LYS A 267 24.84 4.90 26.57
N ASN A 268 25.52 5.37 27.63
CA ASN A 268 24.98 5.45 29.00
C ASN A 268 24.30 4.15 29.46
N ASN A 269 25.01 3.02 29.31
CA ASN A 269 24.52 1.68 29.67
C ASN A 269 23.22 1.24 28.94
N LYS A 270 22.95 1.85 27.79
CA LYS A 270 21.78 1.54 26.97
C LYS A 270 22.18 1.23 25.54
N LEU A 271 21.39 0.37 24.92
CA LEU A 271 21.52 0.04 23.51
C LEU A 271 20.51 0.86 22.69
N TYR A 272 20.97 1.51 21.63
CA TYR A 272 20.16 2.28 20.70
C TYR A 272 20.19 1.60 19.35
N LEU A 273 19.05 1.58 18.65
CA LEU A 273 18.95 1.06 17.29
C LEU A 273 17.83 1.74 16.52
N THR A 274 17.99 1.82 15.21
CA THR A 274 16.98 2.26 14.25
C THR A 274 17.06 1.43 12.99
N GLY A 275 15.91 1.16 12.36
CA GLY A 275 15.84 0.36 11.14
C GLY A 275 14.41 0.15 10.65
N ILE A 276 14.22 -0.87 9.83
CA ILE A 276 12.95 -1.40 9.37
C ILE A 276 12.81 -2.84 9.87
N ALA A 277 11.62 -3.20 10.35
CA ALA A 277 11.18 -4.58 10.52
C ALA A 277 9.74 -4.73 10.00
N ALA A 278 9.58 -5.43 8.88
CA ALA A 278 8.32 -5.63 8.17
C ALA A 278 8.08 -7.12 7.86
N ILE A 279 6.81 -7.51 7.79
CA ILE A 279 6.39 -8.80 7.23
C ILE A 279 5.77 -8.50 5.86
N ILE A 280 6.45 -8.94 4.80
CA ILE A 280 6.10 -8.65 3.41
C ILE A 280 5.33 -9.84 2.83
N GLY A 281 4.36 -9.57 1.96
CA GLY A 281 3.60 -10.58 1.21
C GLY A 281 2.28 -11.02 1.87
N ILE A 282 1.88 -10.41 2.98
CA ILE A 282 0.56 -10.62 3.61
C ILE A 282 -0.14 -9.28 3.83
N PRO A 283 -1.36 -9.07 3.31
CA PRO A 283 -2.19 -7.91 3.64
C PRO A 283 -2.31 -7.73 5.16
N CYS A 284 -1.66 -6.70 5.71
CA CYS A 284 -1.75 -6.38 7.13
C CYS A 284 -2.78 -5.25 7.30
N PRO A 285 -3.97 -5.55 7.84
CA PRO A 285 -5.11 -4.63 7.85
C PRO A 285 -5.08 -3.65 9.01
N ASP A 286 -3.96 -3.50 9.74
CA ASP A 286 -3.93 -2.68 10.97
C ASP A 286 -2.79 -1.66 11.11
N TYR A 287 -3.14 -0.51 11.70
CA TYR A 287 -2.26 0.59 12.17
C TYR A 287 -1.88 0.43 13.68
N THR A 288 -2.30 -0.65 14.39
CA THR A 288 -2.02 -0.94 15.84
C THR A 288 -2.04 -2.47 16.11
N PRO A 289 -1.67 -3.01 17.30
CA PRO A 289 -0.44 -3.75 17.63
C PRO A 289 -0.25 -5.16 17.01
N CYS A 290 -0.89 -5.53 15.90
CA CYS A 290 -0.81 -6.89 15.34
C CYS A 290 0.62 -7.35 15.10
N ILE A 291 1.49 -6.41 14.72
CA ILE A 291 2.93 -6.64 14.66
C ILE A 291 3.62 -6.13 15.92
N LYS A 292 4.34 -6.99 16.64
CA LYS A 292 5.28 -6.54 17.67
C LYS A 292 6.68 -6.95 17.28
N ASN A 293 7.60 -5.99 17.34
CA ASN A 293 9.00 -6.18 17.02
C ASN A 293 9.77 -6.27 18.34
N PHE A 294 10.68 -7.24 18.43
CA PHE A 294 11.54 -7.44 19.59
C PHE A 294 12.98 -7.57 19.13
N LEU A 295 13.89 -6.91 19.82
CA LEU A 295 15.31 -7.21 19.73
C LEU A 295 15.59 -8.48 20.52
N LEU A 296 16.23 -9.46 19.88
CA LEU A 296 16.65 -10.72 20.49
C LEU A 296 18.13 -10.68 20.84
N PHE A 297 18.46 -11.24 22.00
CA PHE A 297 19.80 -11.53 22.48
C PHE A 297 19.93 -13.04 22.62
N SER A 298 20.44 -13.70 21.58
CA SER A 298 20.46 -15.17 21.50
C SER A 298 21.81 -15.75 21.89
N LYS A 299 21.81 -16.79 22.73
CA LYS A 299 22.99 -17.55 23.15
C LYS A 299 22.64 -19.03 23.27
N GLU A 300 23.27 -19.87 22.44
CA GLU A 300 23.07 -21.33 22.39
C GLU A 300 21.58 -21.72 22.45
N ASN A 301 21.10 -22.22 23.60
CA ASN A 301 19.75 -22.71 23.83
C ASN A 301 18.83 -21.73 24.57
N SER A 302 19.22 -20.46 24.67
CA SER A 302 18.48 -19.42 25.39
C SER A 302 18.45 -18.11 24.62
N TYR A 303 17.42 -17.30 24.87
CA TYR A 303 17.38 -15.94 24.36
C TYR A 303 16.69 -15.01 25.36
N TYR A 304 17.08 -13.74 25.31
CA TYR A 304 16.36 -12.65 25.96
C TYR A 304 15.76 -11.76 24.88
N GLN A 305 14.66 -11.09 25.18
CA GLN A 305 14.01 -10.20 24.22
C GLN A 305 13.63 -8.87 24.84
N LYS A 306 13.78 -7.80 24.06
CA LYS A 306 13.39 -6.43 24.43
C LYS A 306 12.44 -5.88 23.38
N GLN A 307 11.29 -5.38 23.80
CA GLN A 307 10.31 -4.82 22.88
C GLN A 307 10.84 -3.55 22.22
N LEU A 308 10.67 -3.45 20.90
CA LEU A 308 11.00 -2.28 20.09
C LEU A 308 9.76 -1.43 19.85
N ALA A 309 9.97 -0.13 19.69
CA ALA A 309 8.95 0.82 19.28
C ALA A 309 8.83 0.87 17.76
N LYS A 310 7.74 1.48 17.28
CA LYS A 310 7.46 1.68 15.86
C LYS A 310 7.33 3.14 15.50
N PHE A 311 7.91 3.56 14.38
CA PHE A 311 7.72 4.91 13.85
C PHE A 311 7.12 4.85 12.44
N SER A 312 6.50 5.96 12.03
CA SER A 312 5.88 6.11 10.72
C SER A 312 6.84 6.79 9.75
N ASP A 313 7.11 6.15 8.61
CA ASP A 313 7.80 6.73 7.45
C ASP A 313 7.15 6.22 6.16
N SER A 314 6.45 7.13 5.47
CA SER A 314 5.71 6.82 4.25
C SER A 314 6.59 6.36 3.08
N ASN A 315 7.91 6.59 3.15
CA ASN A 315 8.82 6.10 2.12
C ASN A 315 9.10 4.59 2.24
N ILE A 316 8.93 4.00 3.43
CA ILE A 316 9.15 2.56 3.64
C ILE A 316 8.17 1.75 2.79
N SER A 317 6.90 2.15 2.75
CA SER A 317 5.88 1.53 1.89
C SER A 317 6.34 1.48 0.43
N ARG A 318 6.91 2.58 -0.07
CA ARG A 318 7.42 2.64 -1.45
C ARG A 318 8.64 1.74 -1.66
N LYS A 319 9.55 1.66 -0.68
CA LYS A 319 10.77 0.86 -0.75
C LYS A 319 10.49 -0.64 -0.76
N LEU A 320 9.52 -1.08 0.06
CA LEU A 320 9.25 -2.51 0.31
C LEU A 320 8.08 -3.08 -0.51
N PHE A 321 7.40 -2.25 -1.30
CA PHE A 321 6.27 -2.71 -2.11
C PHE A 321 6.70 -3.79 -3.12
N ASN A 322 6.13 -4.98 -2.99
CA ASN A 322 6.46 -6.17 -3.77
C ASN A 322 5.32 -6.61 -4.72
N GLY A 323 4.27 -5.80 -4.88
CA GLY A 323 3.10 -6.13 -5.69
C GLY A 323 1.86 -6.54 -4.90
N ASP A 324 2.01 -6.84 -3.60
CA ASP A 324 0.90 -7.08 -2.68
C ASP A 324 0.54 -5.80 -1.91
N TYR A 325 -0.76 -5.59 -1.67
CA TYR A 325 -1.29 -4.33 -1.17
C TYR A 325 -1.15 -4.18 0.35
N ILE A 326 -0.01 -3.67 0.80
CA ILE A 326 0.28 -3.43 2.22
C ILE A 326 0.97 -2.06 2.39
N SER A 327 0.53 -1.26 3.38
CA SER A 327 1.33 -0.11 3.85
C SER A 327 2.32 -0.58 4.91
N TYR A 328 3.60 -0.31 4.67
CA TYR A 328 4.71 -0.60 5.59
C TYR A 328 5.21 0.66 6.30
N ASP A 329 4.46 1.76 6.24
CA ASP A 329 4.86 3.03 6.83
C ASP A 329 5.21 2.92 8.31
N LYS A 330 4.52 2.07 9.06
CA LYS A 330 4.79 1.78 10.47
C LYS A 330 5.79 0.65 10.72
N ALA A 331 6.50 0.19 9.69
CA ALA A 331 7.51 -0.85 9.84
C ALA A 331 8.85 -0.31 10.38
N GLY A 332 9.00 1.01 10.55
CA GLY A 332 10.17 1.56 11.20
C GLY A 332 10.32 0.99 12.62
N MET A 333 11.49 0.45 12.96
CA MET A 333 11.81 -0.04 14.31
C MET A 333 12.83 0.89 14.98
N PHE A 334 12.63 1.18 16.27
CA PHE A 334 13.57 1.96 17.06
C PHE A 334 13.45 1.67 18.56
N THR A 335 14.39 2.18 19.36
CA THR A 335 14.32 2.08 20.82
C THR A 335 13.29 3.05 21.39
N PHE A 336 12.53 2.61 22.39
CA PHE A 336 11.34 3.34 22.88
C PHE A 336 11.68 4.78 23.26
N LYS A 337 10.88 5.74 22.76
CA LYS A 337 11.07 7.21 22.96
C LYS A 337 12.46 7.75 22.59
N ASN A 338 13.25 7.01 21.84
CA ASN A 338 14.67 7.30 21.62
C ASN A 338 15.48 7.43 22.93
N GLU A 339 15.03 6.76 24.00
CA GLU A 339 15.65 6.78 25.32
C GLU A 339 16.68 5.67 25.51
N GLY A 340 16.80 4.74 24.55
CA GLY A 340 17.67 3.57 24.59
C GLY A 340 17.05 2.40 25.37
N LEU A 341 17.43 1.17 25.01
CA LEU A 341 17.02 -0.03 25.73
C LEU A 341 17.93 -0.24 26.94
N LEU A 342 17.31 -0.31 28.12
CA LEU A 342 17.96 -0.81 29.32
C LEU A 342 18.26 -2.31 29.15
N ILE A 343 19.48 -2.69 29.51
CA ILE A 343 20.06 -4.03 29.31
C ILE A 343 20.62 -4.59 30.63
N ASP A 344 20.18 -4.03 31.76
CA ASP A 344 20.63 -4.42 33.10
C ASP A 344 20.20 -5.85 33.46
N ASP A 345 19.01 -6.24 32.99
CA ASP A 345 18.41 -7.57 33.15
C ASP A 345 18.98 -8.64 32.20
N ILE A 346 19.81 -8.26 31.23
CA ILE A 346 20.54 -9.21 30.39
C ILE A 346 21.76 -9.70 31.17
N PRO A 347 21.95 -10.99 31.43
CA PRO A 347 23.12 -11.48 32.16
C PRO A 347 24.43 -11.31 31.39
N ASP A 348 25.55 -11.44 32.08
CA ASP A 348 26.88 -11.47 31.45
C ASP A 348 26.99 -12.58 30.39
N GLY A 349 27.66 -12.27 29.29
CA GLY A 349 27.86 -13.21 28.19
C GLY A 349 27.93 -12.53 26.82
N ILE A 350 28.05 -13.38 25.80
CA ILE A 350 28.07 -12.99 24.39
C ILE A 350 26.77 -13.46 23.75
N TYR A 351 26.10 -12.54 23.06
CA TYR A 351 24.79 -12.73 22.46
C TYR A 351 24.83 -12.34 20.99
N LYS A 352 24.27 -13.18 20.13
CA LYS A 352 23.97 -12.80 18.74
C LYS A 352 22.68 -12.00 18.71
N LEU A 353 22.69 -10.86 18.03
CA LEU A 353 21.51 -10.00 17.93
C LEU A 353 20.64 -10.35 16.73
N GLY A 354 19.33 -10.35 16.94
CA GLY A 354 18.32 -10.57 15.92
C GLY A 354 17.06 -9.76 16.18
N VAL A 355 16.12 -9.81 15.25
CA VAL A 355 14.78 -9.24 15.41
C VAL A 355 13.76 -10.36 15.31
N LYS A 356 12.81 -10.34 16.25
CA LYS A 356 11.58 -11.12 16.16
C LYS A 356 10.41 -10.19 15.84
N SER A 357 9.66 -10.52 14.81
CA SER A 357 8.36 -9.90 14.54
C SER A 357 7.26 -10.93 14.78
N THR A 358 6.18 -10.52 15.42
CA THR A 358 4.99 -11.37 15.61
C THR A 358 3.88 -10.88 14.70
N PHE A 359 3.04 -11.74 14.13
CA PHE A 359 1.83 -11.34 13.39
C PHE A 359 0.84 -12.50 13.36
N ASN A 360 -0.41 -12.24 13.77
CA ASN A 360 -1.47 -13.25 13.73
C ASN A 360 -1.07 -14.60 14.35
N GLU A 361 -0.49 -14.56 15.56
CA GLU A 361 0.03 -15.72 16.32
C GLU A 361 1.28 -16.40 15.73
N LEU A 362 1.74 -15.98 14.54
CA LEU A 362 2.99 -16.45 13.94
C LEU A 362 4.18 -15.61 14.42
N GLU A 363 5.34 -16.26 14.53
CA GLU A 363 6.61 -15.62 14.89
C GLU A 363 7.60 -15.70 13.73
N TYR A 364 8.27 -14.59 13.46
CA TYR A 364 9.22 -14.42 12.37
C TYR A 364 10.55 -13.93 12.92
N TYR A 365 11.64 -14.52 12.45
CA TYR A 365 12.99 -14.28 12.98
C TYR A 365 13.93 -13.86 11.87
N SER A 366 14.74 -12.83 12.11
CA SER A 366 15.82 -12.43 11.22
C SER A 366 17.04 -12.01 12.04
N ASP A 367 18.22 -12.42 11.61
CA ASP A 367 19.47 -11.90 12.17
C ASP A 367 19.63 -10.42 11.86
N LEU A 368 20.21 -9.64 12.80
CA LEU A 368 20.63 -8.29 12.48
C LEU A 368 21.92 -8.31 11.67
N LYS A 369 21.88 -7.60 10.54
CA LYS A 369 23.00 -7.46 9.62
C LYS A 369 23.20 -5.99 9.25
N ILE A 370 24.44 -5.56 9.18
CA ILE A 370 24.82 -4.24 8.67
C ILE A 370 26.24 -4.33 8.10
N GLU A 371 26.48 -3.74 6.94
CA GLU A 371 27.77 -3.87 6.24
C GLU A 371 28.90 -3.10 6.94
N ASN A 372 28.59 -1.96 7.56
CA ASN A 372 29.59 -1.03 8.08
C ASN A 372 29.40 -0.70 9.57
N LEU A 373 29.13 -1.70 10.42
CA LEU A 373 29.12 -1.46 11.87
C LEU A 373 30.54 -1.15 12.35
N LYS A 374 30.73 0.03 12.96
CA LYS A 374 31.92 0.27 13.77
C LYS A 374 31.72 -0.35 15.14
N GLU A 375 32.73 -1.08 15.63
CA GLU A 375 32.72 -1.58 17.00
C GLU A 375 32.47 -0.42 17.98
N SER A 376 31.58 -0.64 18.94
CA SER A 376 31.30 0.35 19.99
C SER A 376 31.44 -0.30 21.35
N VAL A 377 32.09 0.42 22.27
CA VAL A 377 32.33 -0.02 23.63
C VAL A 377 31.84 1.06 24.58
N TYR A 378 31.07 0.64 25.57
CA TYR A 378 30.68 1.48 26.70
C TYR A 378 31.27 0.89 27.98
N GLN A 379 31.94 1.73 28.76
CA GLN A 379 32.53 1.34 30.03
C GLN A 379 31.98 2.24 31.12
N ASP A 380 31.49 1.62 32.18
CA ASP A 380 31.23 2.25 33.47
C ASP A 380 32.13 1.58 34.53
N SER A 381 32.13 2.13 35.75
CA SER A 381 32.79 1.61 36.93
C SER A 381 32.54 0.11 37.18
N GLU A 382 31.33 -0.39 36.89
CA GLU A 382 30.92 -1.77 37.20
C GLU A 382 30.75 -2.69 35.99
N ILE A 383 30.66 -2.16 34.76
CA ILE A 383 30.28 -2.95 33.58
C ILE A 383 31.03 -2.53 32.32
N ILE A 384 31.32 -3.50 31.45
CA ILE A 384 31.79 -3.31 30.09
C ILE A 384 30.76 -3.89 29.13
N LEU A 385 30.31 -3.06 28.20
CA LEU A 385 29.42 -3.45 27.11
C LEU A 385 30.16 -3.29 25.79
N LYS A 386 30.09 -4.29 24.92
CA LYS A 386 30.64 -4.21 23.57
C LYS A 386 29.61 -4.61 22.54
N LEU A 387 29.65 -3.92 21.40
CA LEU A 387 28.86 -4.25 20.22
C LEU A 387 29.82 -4.36 19.02
N TYR A 388 29.82 -5.51 18.35
CA TYR A 388 30.74 -5.79 17.25
C TYR A 388 30.07 -6.68 16.19
N CYS A 389 30.72 -6.82 15.03
CA CYS A 389 30.22 -7.60 13.90
C CYS A 389 31.17 -8.75 13.57
N VAL A 390 30.63 -9.95 13.37
CA VAL A 390 31.38 -11.12 12.87
C VAL A 390 30.60 -11.73 11.72
N LYS A 391 31.23 -11.84 10.54
CA LYS A 391 30.62 -12.42 9.32
C LYS A 391 29.22 -11.84 9.04
N HIS A 392 29.09 -10.51 9.12
CA HIS A 392 27.85 -9.74 8.92
C HIS A 392 26.76 -9.93 9.99
N SER A 393 27.02 -10.71 11.05
CA SER A 393 26.10 -10.82 12.20
C SER A 393 26.57 -9.92 13.33
N ILE A 394 25.63 -9.25 13.99
CA ILE A 394 25.92 -8.36 15.10
C ILE A 394 25.91 -9.14 16.42
N TYR A 395 26.90 -8.87 17.27
CA TYR A 395 27.04 -9.45 18.60
C TYR A 395 27.07 -8.37 19.66
N PHE A 396 26.51 -8.71 20.82
CA PHE A 396 26.54 -7.93 22.04
C PHE A 396 27.25 -8.73 23.13
N GLU A 397 28.27 -8.15 23.75
CA GLU A 397 28.98 -8.71 24.90
C GLU A 397 28.74 -7.82 26.13
N LYS A 398 28.36 -8.45 27.24
CA LYS A 398 28.25 -7.83 28.56
C LYS A 398 29.18 -8.53 29.54
N VAL A 399 30.02 -7.74 30.23
CA VAL A 399 30.95 -8.22 31.26
C VAL A 399 30.84 -7.32 32.48
N SER A 400 30.34 -7.85 33.58
CA SER A 400 30.36 -7.18 34.88
C SER A 400 31.77 -7.29 35.47
N LYS A 401 32.35 -6.16 35.87
CA LYS A 401 33.64 -6.11 36.56
C LYS A 401 33.42 -6.68 37.95
N LYS A 402 34.02 -7.83 38.28
CA LYS A 402 34.06 -8.31 39.67
C LYS A 402 34.67 -7.20 40.54
N LEU A 403 33.87 -6.60 41.42
CA LEU A 403 34.38 -5.78 42.52
C LEU A 403 35.32 -6.69 43.33
N LYS A 404 36.60 -6.32 43.38
CA LYS A 404 37.61 -7.03 44.18
C LYS A 404 37.41 -6.75 45.65
#